data_AF-A0A954R5V1-F1
#
_entry.id   AF-A0A954R5V1-F1
#
_cell.length_a   1.000
_cell.length_b   1.000
_cell.length_c   1.000
_cell.angle_alpha   90.00
_cell.angle_beta   90.00
_cell.angle_gamma   90.00
#
_symmetry.space_group_name_H-M   'P 1'
#
loop_
_entity.id
_entity.type
_entity.pdbx_description
1 polymer ?
#
loop_
_entity_poly.entity_id
_entity_poly.type
_entity_poly.pdbx_seq_one_letter_code
_entity_poly.pdbx_strand_id
1 'polypeptide(L)'
;LANIWSHERCDTIVVNALDEANTPNGVRQLIGNVWEWIDTQYHPASEGSVKVILPEAMAEVRGGAFDTYFASQASCQFRTGQPILDRPNNVGFRCCVSPNELHSPTMKPVEESN
;
A
#
# COMPACT_ATOMS: atom_id res chain seq x y z
N LEU A 1 -1.74 15.31 -3.16
CA LEU A 1 -0.26 15.25 -3.26
C LEU A 1 0.15 13.80 -3.06
N ALA A 2 1.09 13.27 -3.85
CA ALA A 2 1.54 11.88 -3.75
C ALA A 2 2.94 11.75 -4.36
N ASN A 3 3.80 10.89 -3.80
CA ASN A 3 5.11 10.62 -4.37
C ASN A 3 4.98 9.65 -5.55
N ILE A 4 4.79 10.19 -6.75
CA ILE A 4 4.66 9.44 -8.01
C ILE A 4 5.63 10.02 -9.05
N TRP A 5 5.71 9.42 -10.24
CA TRP A 5 6.71 9.78 -11.25
C TRP A 5 6.77 11.29 -11.56
N SER A 6 5.61 11.96 -11.61
CA SER A 6 5.51 13.40 -11.90
C SER A 6 6.18 14.32 -10.87
N HIS A 7 6.59 13.80 -9.71
CA HIS A 7 7.33 14.55 -8.69
C HIS A 7 8.85 14.40 -8.84
N GLU A 8 9.33 13.62 -9.82
CA GLU A 8 10.73 13.53 -10.27
C GLU A 8 11.74 13.14 -9.18
N ARG A 9 11.28 12.55 -8.07
CA ARG A 9 12.15 12.07 -6.99
C ARG A 9 12.83 10.75 -7.34
N CYS A 10 12.16 9.91 -8.14
CA CYS A 10 12.62 8.59 -8.57
C CYS A 10 13.06 7.66 -7.43
N ASP A 11 12.59 7.92 -6.20
CA ASP A 11 12.87 7.16 -5.00
C ASP A 11 11.74 7.38 -3.98
N THR A 12 11.75 6.54 -2.94
CA THR A 12 10.92 6.70 -1.76
C THR A 12 11.24 7.99 -1.01
N ILE A 13 10.26 8.47 -0.26
CA ILE A 13 10.42 9.56 0.71
C ILE A 13 9.98 9.09 2.09
N VAL A 14 10.40 9.83 3.12
CA VAL A 14 9.99 9.57 4.51
C VAL A 14 8.47 9.62 4.66
N VAL A 15 7.92 8.72 5.48
CA VAL A 15 6.46 8.46 5.59
C VAL A 15 5.65 9.69 6.02
N ASN A 16 6.28 10.62 6.71
CA ASN A 16 5.68 11.87 7.21
C ASN A 16 5.98 13.10 6.32
N ALA A 17 6.54 12.93 5.13
CA ALA A 17 6.88 14.06 4.25
C ALA A 17 5.67 14.81 3.67
N LEU A 18 4.49 14.17 3.60
CA LEU A 18 3.31 14.66 2.89
C LEU A 18 2.08 14.75 3.82
N ASP A 19 2.16 15.54 4.88
CA ASP A 19 1.07 15.67 5.87
C ASP A 19 -0.27 16.13 5.25
N GLU A 20 -0.21 16.98 4.22
CA GLU A 20 -1.38 17.48 3.48
C GLU A 20 -2.04 16.39 2.60
N ALA A 21 -1.38 15.25 2.39
CA ALA A 21 -1.88 14.14 1.59
C ALA A 21 -2.60 13.06 2.42
N ASN A 22 -2.80 13.31 3.72
CA ASN A 22 -3.43 12.34 4.60
C ASN A 22 -4.91 12.14 4.21
N THR A 23 -5.40 10.91 4.37
CA THR A 23 -6.85 10.67 4.31
C THR A 23 -7.56 11.37 5.48
N PRO A 24 -8.89 11.54 5.44
CA PRO A 24 -9.64 12.07 6.57
C PRO A 24 -9.42 11.33 7.90
N ASN A 25 -9.05 10.03 7.84
CA ASN A 25 -8.74 9.20 9.01
C ASN A 25 -7.24 9.22 9.38
N GLY A 26 -6.45 10.13 8.80
CA GLY A 26 -5.03 10.31 9.12
C GLY A 26 -4.09 9.27 8.49
N VAL A 27 -4.55 8.48 7.52
CA VAL A 27 -3.70 7.48 6.86
C VAL A 27 -2.78 8.19 5.86
N ARG A 28 -1.48 7.96 6.00
CA ARG A 28 -0.42 8.62 5.25
C ARG A 28 -0.02 7.80 4.04
N GLN A 29 0.25 8.49 2.93
CA GLN A 29 0.81 7.91 1.70
C GLN A 29 0.10 6.63 1.22
N LEU A 30 -1.24 6.60 1.25
CA LEU A 30 -2.00 5.52 0.61
C LEU A 30 -1.83 5.50 -0.91
N ILE A 31 -1.48 6.66 -1.50
CA ILE A 31 -1.21 6.82 -2.92
C ILE A 31 0.25 7.25 -3.09
N GLY A 32 0.97 6.53 -3.94
CA GLY A 32 2.39 6.77 -4.21
C GLY A 32 3.33 6.24 -3.13
N ASN A 33 4.59 6.66 -3.23
CA ASN A 33 5.74 6.14 -2.49
C ASN A 33 6.08 4.70 -2.89
N VAL A 34 5.27 3.73 -2.49
CA VAL A 34 5.43 2.32 -2.88
C VAL A 34 4.08 1.69 -3.16
N TRP A 35 4.05 0.74 -4.10
CA TRP A 35 2.94 -0.20 -4.18
C TRP A 35 2.86 -0.98 -2.87
N GLU A 36 1.66 -1.26 -2.39
CA GLU A 36 1.46 -2.03 -1.15
C GLU A 36 0.93 -3.43 -1.49
N TRP A 37 1.63 -4.47 -1.02
CA TRP A 37 1.15 -5.85 -1.05
C TRP A 37 -0.16 -6.00 -0.30
N ILE A 38 -1.10 -6.73 -0.90
CA ILE A 38 -2.37 -7.13 -0.29
C ILE A 38 -2.40 -8.64 -0.15
N ASP A 39 -2.97 -9.13 0.96
CA ASP A 39 -3.26 -10.55 1.18
C ASP A 39 -4.48 -10.99 0.36
N THR A 40 -4.41 -10.83 -0.96
CA THR A 40 -5.44 -11.22 -1.91
C THR A 40 -4.77 -11.65 -3.21
N GLN A 41 -5.15 -12.81 -3.73
CA GLN A 41 -4.70 -13.25 -5.05
C GLN A 41 -5.32 -12.34 -6.12
N TYR A 42 -4.49 -11.80 -7.00
CA TYR A 42 -4.96 -10.97 -8.10
C TYR A 42 -5.54 -11.84 -9.22
N HIS A 43 -6.75 -11.49 -9.62
CA HIS A 43 -7.41 -12.03 -10.80
C HIS A 43 -7.83 -10.87 -11.71
N PRO A 44 -7.42 -10.85 -12.99
CA PRO A 44 -7.92 -9.88 -13.95
C PRO A 44 -9.43 -9.96 -14.05
N ALA A 45 -10.09 -8.81 -14.13
CA ALA A 45 -11.51 -8.77 -14.45
C ALA A 45 -11.73 -9.42 -15.83
N SER A 46 -12.70 -10.32 -15.94
CA SER A 46 -13.11 -10.90 -17.20
C SER A 46 -14.63 -10.85 -17.34
N GLU A 47 -15.11 -10.64 -18.56
CA GLU A 47 -16.53 -10.59 -18.87
C GLU A 47 -17.02 -11.97 -19.34
N GLY A 48 -18.21 -12.36 -18.87
CA GLY A 48 -18.86 -13.60 -19.29
C GLY A 48 -18.10 -14.87 -18.89
N SER A 49 -17.95 -15.80 -19.84
CA SER A 49 -17.31 -17.10 -19.63
C SER A 49 -15.81 -17.13 -19.92
N VAL A 50 -15.22 -15.99 -20.29
CA VAL A 50 -13.78 -15.91 -20.58
C VAL A 50 -13.01 -15.88 -19.28
N LYS A 51 -11.96 -16.71 -19.16
CA LYS A 51 -11.03 -16.69 -18.03
C LYS A 51 -9.65 -16.32 -18.53
N VAL A 52 -9.07 -15.27 -17.95
CA VAL A 52 -7.66 -14.92 -18.19
C VAL A 52 -6.80 -15.86 -17.35
N ILE A 53 -5.90 -16.60 -18.02
CA ILE A 53 -4.90 -17.45 -17.37
C ILE A 53 -3.58 -16.72 -17.40
N LEU A 54 -3.02 -16.47 -16.22
CA LEU A 54 -1.71 -15.85 -16.05
C LEU A 54 -0.63 -16.96 -15.97
N PRO A 55 0.60 -16.68 -16.42
CA PRO A 55 1.69 -17.66 -16.41
C PRO A 55 2.08 -18.09 -15.00
N GLU A 56 1.82 -17.25 -14.00
CA GLU A 56 2.09 -17.50 -12.59
C GLU A 56 1.02 -16.90 -11.68
N ALA A 57 1.08 -17.27 -10.40
CA ALA A 57 0.21 -16.70 -9.38
C ALA A 57 0.65 -15.26 -9.08
N MET A 58 -0.33 -14.35 -9.08
CA MET A 58 -0.12 -12.94 -8.79
C MET A 58 -0.78 -12.58 -7.46
N ALA A 59 -0.08 -11.84 -6.60
CA ALA A 59 -0.69 -11.14 -5.46
C ALA A 59 -1.11 -9.74 -5.88
N GLU A 60 -2.21 -9.25 -5.32
CA GLU A 60 -2.71 -7.91 -5.57
C GLU A 60 -1.81 -6.86 -4.92
N VAL A 61 -1.56 -5.77 -5.65
CA VAL A 61 -0.87 -4.57 -5.14
C VAL A 61 -1.69 -3.31 -5.40
N ARG A 62 -1.56 -2.32 -4.51
CA ARG A 62 -2.37 -1.09 -4.51
C ARG A 62 -1.54 0.18 -4.32
N GLY A 63 -2.13 1.34 -4.66
CA GLY A 63 -1.65 2.66 -4.26
C GLY A 63 -0.73 3.38 -5.25
N GLY A 64 0.03 2.66 -6.07
CA GLY A 64 1.08 3.26 -6.90
C GLY A 64 2.36 3.54 -6.12
N ALA A 65 3.45 3.76 -6.83
CA ALA A 65 4.79 4.01 -6.30
C ALA A 65 5.44 5.27 -6.89
N PHE A 66 6.64 5.61 -6.41
CA PHE A 66 7.43 6.76 -6.87
C PHE A 66 7.71 6.79 -8.37
N ASP A 67 7.65 5.64 -9.04
CA ASP A 67 7.86 5.46 -10.49
C ASP A 67 6.55 5.23 -11.27
N THR A 68 5.39 5.35 -10.62
CA THR A 68 4.10 5.21 -11.29
C THR A 68 3.83 6.42 -12.19
N TYR A 69 3.83 6.15 -13.50
CA TYR A 69 3.73 7.19 -14.54
C TYR A 69 2.32 7.76 -14.66
N PHE A 70 1.30 6.90 -14.78
CA PHE A 70 -0.07 7.35 -14.96
C PHE A 70 -0.75 7.58 -13.62
N ALA A 71 -1.24 8.79 -13.37
CA ALA A 71 -1.98 9.12 -12.15
C ALA A 71 -3.23 8.24 -11.95
N SER A 72 -3.83 7.71 -13.03
CA SER A 72 -4.96 6.77 -12.96
C SER A 72 -4.58 5.44 -12.29
N GLN A 73 -3.31 5.02 -12.39
CA GLN A 73 -2.77 3.83 -11.73
C GLN A 73 -2.44 4.09 -10.26
N ALA A 74 -2.16 5.35 -9.90
CA ALA A 74 -1.98 5.80 -8.53
C ALA A 74 -3.31 6.34 -7.96
N SER A 75 -4.30 5.44 -7.82
CA SER A 75 -5.62 5.77 -7.27
C SER A 75 -6.13 4.69 -6.31
N CYS A 76 -7.13 5.03 -5.50
CA CYS A 76 -7.72 4.08 -4.54
C CYS A 76 -8.53 2.96 -5.19
N GLN A 77 -8.94 3.14 -6.44
CA GLN A 77 -9.74 2.17 -7.20
C GLN A 77 -8.89 1.26 -8.07
N PHE A 78 -7.68 1.68 -8.45
CA PHE A 78 -6.83 0.90 -9.32
C PHE A 78 -6.36 -0.38 -8.64
N ARG A 79 -6.37 -1.46 -9.41
CA ARG A 79 -5.96 -2.81 -8.98
C ARG A 79 -5.03 -3.39 -10.02
N THR A 80 -3.89 -3.91 -9.58
CA THR A 80 -3.01 -4.70 -10.42
C THR A 80 -2.39 -5.83 -9.60
N GLY A 81 -1.73 -6.77 -10.27
CA GLY A 81 -1.03 -7.86 -9.64
C GLY A 81 0.47 -7.80 -9.89
N GLN A 82 1.24 -8.40 -8.99
CA GLN A 82 2.65 -8.72 -9.14
C GLN A 82 2.86 -10.21 -8.82
N PRO A 83 3.85 -10.89 -9.42
CA PRO A 83 4.17 -12.28 -9.08
C PRO A 83 4.40 -12.44 -7.57
N ILE A 84 3.86 -13.51 -6.98
CA ILE A 84 3.89 -13.69 -5.50
C ILE A 84 5.32 -13.80 -4.92
N LEU A 85 6.33 -14.08 -5.74
CA LEU A 85 7.72 -14.22 -5.31
C LEU A 85 8.56 -12.96 -5.56
N ASP A 86 8.00 -11.95 -6.24
CA ASP A 86 8.75 -10.75 -6.60
C ASP A 86 9.04 -9.87 -5.40
N ARG A 87 10.17 -9.16 -5.47
CA ARG A 87 10.60 -8.19 -4.45
C ARG A 87 11.13 -6.92 -5.10
N PRO A 88 10.29 -6.17 -5.83
CA PRO A 88 10.75 -4.95 -6.47
C PRO A 88 11.06 -3.90 -5.41
N ASN A 89 11.98 -2.99 -5.71
CA ASN A 89 12.37 -1.91 -4.80
C ASN A 89 11.28 -0.82 -4.61
N ASN A 90 10.19 -0.90 -5.37
CA ASN A 90 9.06 0.02 -5.31
C ASN A 90 7.78 -0.64 -4.74
N VAL A 91 7.88 -1.84 -4.15
CA VAL A 91 6.77 -2.52 -3.47
C VAL A 91 7.09 -2.73 -2.00
N GLY A 92 6.23 -2.22 -1.14
CA GLY A 92 6.24 -2.43 0.31
C GLY A 92 4.94 -3.05 0.79
N PHE A 93 4.59 -2.82 2.05
CA PHE A 93 3.36 -3.33 2.65
C PHE A 93 2.91 -2.44 3.80
N ARG A 94 1.65 -2.65 4.20
CA ARG A 94 1.05 -2.04 5.38
C ARG A 94 0.40 -3.13 6.22
N CYS A 95 0.76 -3.19 7.49
CA CYS A 95 0.11 -4.10 8.42
C CYS A 95 -1.28 -3.60 8.78
N CYS A 96 -2.22 -4.54 8.84
CA CYS A 96 -3.54 -4.34 9.39
C CYS A 96 -3.71 -5.32 10.55
N VAL A 97 -4.45 -4.91 11.57
CA VAL A 97 -4.77 -5.75 12.74
C VAL A 97 -6.24 -5.57 13.04
N SER A 98 -6.90 -6.66 13.46
CA SER A 98 -8.29 -6.56 13.87
C SER A 98 -8.39 -5.67 15.11
N PRO A 99 -9.41 -4.79 15.22
CA PRO A 99 -9.62 -4.03 16.44
C PRO A 99 -9.70 -4.89 17.71
N ASN A 100 -10.16 -6.15 17.59
CA ASN A 100 -10.25 -7.08 18.70
C ASN A 100 -8.90 -7.66 19.15
N GLU A 101 -7.88 -7.59 18.30
CA GLU A 101 -6.52 -8.07 18.56
C GLU A 101 -5.61 -6.95 19.08
N LEU A 102 -6.08 -5.70 19.06
CA LEU A 102 -5.40 -4.58 19.70
C LEU A 102 -5.57 -4.71 21.22
N HIS A 103 -4.65 -5.43 21.85
CA HIS A 103 -4.54 -5.44 23.30
C HIS A 103 -4.25 -4.01 23.76
N SER A 104 -5.04 -3.49 24.71
CA SER A 104 -4.68 -2.22 25.35
C SER A 104 -3.29 -2.38 25.97
N PRO A 105 -2.35 -1.45 25.72
CA PRO A 105 -1.06 -1.52 26.38
C PRO A 105 -1.31 -1.53 27.88
N THR A 106 -0.82 -2.55 28.57
CA THR A 106 -0.84 -2.61 30.03
C THR A 106 -0.02 -1.42 30.51
N MET A 107 -0.66 -0.33 30.92
CA MET A 107 0.03 0.78 31.57
C MET A 107 0.71 0.20 32.80
N LYS A 108 2.05 0.16 32.80
CA LYS A 108 2.79 -0.09 34.03
C LYS A 108 2.47 1.08 34.97
N PRO A 109 2.15 0.82 36.26
CA PRO A 109 2.05 1.89 37.24
C PRO A 109 3.33 2.73 37.17
N VAL A 110 3.16 4.05 37.12
CA VAL A 110 4.27 4.98 37.30
C VAL A 110 4.79 4.73 38.72
N GLU A 111 6.00 4.19 38.85
CA GLU A 111 6.67 4.14 40.14
C GLU A 111 6.89 5.58 40.60
N GLU A 112 6.14 6.01 41.61
CA GLU A 112 6.38 7.27 42.30
C GLU A 112 7.77 7.19 42.92
N SER A 113 8.72 7.94 42.35
CA SER A 113 10.01 8.19 42.97
C SER A 113 9.78 8.99 44.25
N ASN A 114 9.95 8.34 45.41
CA ASN A 114 10.08 9.00 46.72
C ASN A 114 11.30 9.92 46.78
#